data_AF-A0A099S9Q9-F1
#
_entry.id   AF-A0A099S9Q9-F1
#
_cell.length_a   1.000
_cell.length_b   1.000
_cell.length_c   1.000
_cell.angle_alpha   90.00
_cell.angle_beta   90.00
_cell.angle_gamma   90.00
#
_symmetry.space_group_name_H-M   'P 1'
#
loop_
_entity.id
_entity.type
_entity.pdbx_description
1 polymer ?
#
loop_
_entity_poly.entity_id
_entity_poly.type
_entity_poly.pdbx_seq_one_letter_code
_entity_poly.pdbx_strand_id
1 'polypeptide(L)' 'MRAINLIKSEKDLPILYEKKEDCCGCTACYAICPKDAISMKTDEEGFVYPVINESKCVRCYMCLKVCVFKKVQQDE' A
#
# COMPACT_ATOMS: atom_id res chain seq x y z
N MET A 1 38.37 -5.67 -12.32
CA MET A 1 37.24 -4.74 -12.16
C MET A 1 36.04 -5.57 -11.70
N ARG A 2 35.60 -5.40 -10.44
CA ARG A 2 34.52 -6.22 -9.86
C ARG A 2 33.18 -5.72 -10.39
N ALA A 3 32.48 -6.55 -11.16
CA ALA A 3 31.08 -6.30 -11.52
C ALA A 3 30.25 -6.38 -10.24
N ILE A 4 29.60 -5.27 -9.89
CA ILE A 4 28.72 -5.18 -8.72
C ILE A 4 27.44 -5.94 -9.08
N ASN A 5 27.17 -7.05 -8.37
CA ASN A 5 25.91 -7.77 -8.44
C ASN A 5 24.76 -6.81 -8.07
N LEU A 6 24.00 -6.38 -9.08
CA LEU A 6 22.74 -5.66 -8.91
C LEU A 6 21.65 -6.66 -8.55
N ILE A 7 21.60 -7.08 -7.28
CA ILE A 7 20.43 -7.80 -6.74
C ILE A 7 19.33 -6.75 -6.54
N LYS A 8 18.63 -6.38 -7.61
CA LYS A 8 17.36 -5.66 -7.48
C LYS A 8 16.33 -6.71 -7.07
N SER A 9 16.04 -6.80 -5.76
CA SER A 9 14.85 -7.51 -5.30
C SER A 9 13.64 -6.72 -5.79
N GLU A 10 12.98 -7.19 -6.85
CA GLU A 10 11.75 -6.59 -7.35
C GLU A 10 10.64 -6.88 -6.35
N LYS A 11 10.47 -5.98 -5.38
CA LYS A 11 9.35 -6.03 -4.43
C LYS A 11 8.07 -5.67 -5.17
N ASP A 12 6.96 -6.33 -4.86
CA ASP A 12 5.66 -6.00 -5.46
C ASP A 12 5.02 -4.77 -4.83
N LEU A 13 4.09 -4.12 -5.54
CA LEU A 13 3.25 -3.10 -4.93
C LEU A 13 2.29 -3.70 -3.90
N PRO A 14 2.00 -2.99 -2.78
CA PRO A 14 1.02 -3.47 -1.81
C PRO A 14 -0.40 -3.45 -2.39
N ILE A 15 -1.14 -4.53 -2.18
CA ILE A 15 -2.57 -4.62 -2.50
C ILE A 15 -3.37 -4.11 -1.30
N LEU A 16 -3.94 -2.90 -1.40
CA LEU A 16 -4.66 -2.28 -0.28
C LEU A 16 -6.03 -2.93 -0.02
N TYR A 17 -6.69 -3.43 -1.07
CA TYR A 17 -7.95 -4.18 -1.02
C TYR A 17 -8.11 -5.01 -2.30
N GLU A 18 -8.86 -6.11 -2.26
CA GLU A 18 -9.17 -6.92 -3.45
C GLU A 18 -10.60 -6.66 -3.93
N LYS A 19 -11.54 -6.57 -2.98
CA LYS A 19 -12.94 -6.21 -3.21
C LYS A 19 -13.26 -4.89 -2.52
N LYS A 20 -14.26 -4.17 -3.04
CA LYS A 20 -14.70 -2.90 -2.44
C LYS A 20 -15.07 -3.10 -0.96
N GLU A 21 -15.69 -4.23 -0.61
CA GLU A 21 -16.08 -4.55 0.77
C GLU A 21 -14.89 -4.71 1.75
N ASP A 22 -13.67 -4.93 1.25
CA ASP A 22 -12.47 -5.08 2.10
C ASP A 22 -11.88 -3.73 2.56
N CYS A 23 -12.43 -2.62 2.07
CA CYS A 23 -11.96 -1.27 2.38
C CYS A 23 -13.11 -0.39 2.88
N CYS A 24 -13.02 0.08 4.12
CA CYS A 24 -13.99 1.03 4.68
C CYS A 24 -13.69 2.50 4.39
N GLY A 25 -12.64 2.80 3.62
CA GLY A 25 -12.28 4.19 3.27
C GLY A 25 -11.71 5.04 4.42
N CYS A 26 -11.25 4.45 5.53
CA CYS A 26 -10.83 5.18 6.74
C CYS A 26 -9.58 6.07 6.60
N THR A 27 -8.88 6.06 5.46
CA THR A 27 -7.67 6.85 5.16
C THR A 27 -6.40 6.54 5.96
N ALA A 28 -6.39 5.53 6.83
CA ALA A 28 -5.20 5.18 7.62
C ALA A 28 -3.96 4.86 6.75
N CYS A 29 -4.16 4.14 5.63
CA CYS A 29 -3.09 3.81 4.68
C CYS A 29 -2.51 5.07 3.99
N TYR A 30 -3.35 6.08 3.73
CA TYR A 30 -2.94 7.37 3.21
C TYR A 30 -2.06 8.10 4.24
N ALA A 31 -2.56 8.26 5.47
CA ALA A 31 -1.89 9.00 6.53
C ALA A 31 -0.53 8.41 6.95
N ILE A 32 -0.40 7.08 6.95
CA ILE A 32 0.85 6.41 7.35
C ILE A 32 1.93 6.42 6.25
N CYS A 33 1.58 6.78 5.01
CA CYS A 33 2.49 6.63 3.88
C CYS A 33 3.63 7.66 3.94
N PRO A 34 4.90 7.28 4.16
CA PRO A 34 5.99 8.24 4.35
C PRO A 34 6.44 8.95 3.07
N LYS A 35 5.83 8.60 1.92
CA LYS A 35 6.20 9.11 0.59
C LYS A 35 5.03 9.79 -0.13
N ASP A 36 3.90 9.97 0.55
CA ASP A 36 2.66 10.50 -0.05
C ASP A 36 2.32 9.78 -1.36
N ALA A 37 2.51 8.45 -1.36
CA ALA A 37 2.33 7.60 -2.52
C ALA A 37 0.89 7.10 -2.64
N ILE A 38 0.00 7.42 -1.70
CA ILE A 38 -1.40 7.02 -1.73
C ILE A 38 -2.25 8.28 -1.89
N SER A 39 -3.31 8.19 -2.67
CA SER A 39 -4.36 9.20 -2.78
C SER A 39 -5.71 8.54 -2.53
N MET A 40 -6.70 9.28 -2.03
CA MET A 40 -8.07 8.77 -1.89
C MET A 40 -8.88 9.25 -3.09
N LYS A 41 -9.53 8.34 -3.82
CA LYS A 41 -10.41 8.67 -4.94
C LYS A 41 -11.82 8.20 -4.66
N THR A 42 -12.78 9.06 -4.99
CA THR A 42 -14.20 8.74 -4.92
C THR A 42 -14.61 7.95 -6.16
N ASP A 43 -15.45 6.92 -5.98
CA ASP A 43 -16.12 6.24 -7.08
C ASP A 43 -17.46 6.92 -7.44
N GLU A 44 -18.21 6.32 -8.38
CA GLU A 44 -19.48 6.86 -8.87
C GLU A 44 -20.60 6.87 -7.81
N GLU A 45 -20.47 6.03 -6.78
CA GLU A 45 -21.44 5.88 -5.68
C GLU A 45 -21.12 6.82 -4.50
N GLY A 46 -19.99 7.52 -4.54
CA GLY A 46 -19.55 8.42 -3.48
C GLY A 46 -18.64 7.79 -2.43
N PHE A 47 -18.28 6.51 -2.57
CA PHE A 47 -17.35 5.83 -1.67
C PHE A 47 -15.90 6.16 -2.02
N VAL A 48 -15.03 6.23 -1.02
CA VAL A 48 -13.61 6.60 -1.19
C VAL A 48 -12.67 5.40 -1.04
N TYR A 49 -11.77 5.23 -1.99
CA TYR A 49 -10.80 4.13 -2.03
C TYR A 49 -9.37 4.62 -2.24
N PRO A 50 -8.38 3.95 -1.65
CA PRO A 50 -6.99 4.34 -1.80
C PRO A 50 -6.42 3.88 -3.16
N VAL A 51 -5.68 4.77 -3.82
CA VAL A 51 -4.97 4.51 -5.07
C VAL A 51 -3.49 4.81 -4.88
N ILE A 52 -2.63 3.83 -5.21
CA ILE A 52 -1.18 3.95 -5.10
C ILE A 52 -0.59 4.57 -6.37
N ASN A 53 0.25 5.59 -6.19
CA ASN A 53 1.19 6.06 -7.18
C ASN A 53 2.47 5.22 -7.10
N GLU A 54 2.67 4.34 -8.09
CA GLU A 54 3.82 3.44 -8.14
C GLU A 54 5.17 4.16 -8.13
N SER A 55 5.27 5.30 -8.84
CA SER A 55 6.53 6.06 -8.96
C SER A 55 7.03 6.63 -7.62
N LYS A 56 6.12 6.84 -6.66
CA LYS A 56 6.44 7.31 -5.31
C LYS A 56 6.57 6.17 -4.30
N CYS A 57 5.95 5.02 -4.57
CA CYS A 57 5.87 3.92 -3.63
C CYS A 57 7.23 3.21 -3.48
N VAL A 58 7.82 3.33 -2.29
CA VAL A 58 9.08 2.64 -1.94
C VAL A 58 8.87 1.21 -1.39
N ARG A 59 7.63 0.69 -1.48
CA ARG A 59 7.27 -0.68 -1.08
C ARG A 59 7.71 -1.00 0.36
N CYS A 60 7.40 -0.08 1.29
CA CYS A 60 7.67 -0.23 2.73
C CYS A 60 6.57 -1.00 3.49
N TYR A 61 5.42 -1.22 2.85
CA TYR A 61 4.26 -1.97 3.37
C TYR A 61 3.65 -1.44 4.69
N MET A 62 3.98 -0.22 5.13
CA MET A 62 3.34 0.40 6.30
C MET A 62 1.83 0.59 6.13
N CYS A 63 1.38 0.82 4.89
CA CYS A 63 -0.04 0.89 4.54
C CYS A 63 -0.81 -0.42 4.81
N LEU A 64 -0.13 -1.58 4.72
CA LEU A 64 -0.73 -2.86 5.10
C LEU A 64 -0.72 -3.03 6.63
N LYS A 65 0.39 -2.69 7.28
CA LYS A 65 0.54 -2.80 8.74
C LYS A 65 -0.48 -1.97 9.53
N VAL A 66 -0.83 -0.78 9.04
CA VAL A 66 -1.81 0.09 9.71
C VAL A 66 -3.26 -0.34 9.48
N CYS A 67 -3.52 -1.18 8.46
CA CYS A 67 -4.87 -1.51 8.06
C CYS A 67 -5.42 -2.63 8.96
N VAL A 68 -6.49 -2.34 9.72
CA VAL A 68 -7.12 -3.31 10.63
C VAL A 68 -7.73 -4.52 9.91
N PHE A 69 -8.01 -4.41 8.60
CA PHE A 69 -8.50 -5.52 7.78
C PHE A 69 -7.37 -6.42 7.25
N LYS A 70 -6.11 -5.97 7.31
CA LYS A 70 -4.98 -6.80 6.93
C LYS A 70 -4.52 -7.59 8.15
N LYS A 71 -4.51 -8.92 8.01
CA LYS A 71 -3.95 -9.80 9.04
C LYS A 71 -2.46 -9.51 9.15
N VAL A 72 -2.04 -8.93 10.27
CA VAL A 72 -0.62 -8.99 10.65
C VAL A 72 -0.39 -10.46 10.97
N GLN A 73 0.38 -11.18 10.15
CA GLN A 73 0.97 -12.43 10.62
C GLN A 73 1.91 -12.03 11.76
N GLN A 74 1.41 -12.18 12.98
CA GLN A 74 2.25 -12.29 14.16
C GLN A 74 2.70 -13.75 14.16
N ASP A 75 3.89 -14.00 13.63
CA ASP A 75 4.58 -15.25 13.90
C ASP A 75 4.87 -15.27 15.40
N GLU A 76 4.38 -16.32 16.09
CA GLU A 76 4.72 -16.67 17.48
C GLU A 76 6.20 -17.02 17.63
#